data_AF-A0A1V9FX59-F1
#
_entry.id   AF-A0A1V9FX59-F1
#
_cell.length_a   1.000
_cell.length_b   1.000
_cell.length_c   1.000
_cell.angle_alpha   90.00
_cell.angle_beta   90.00
_cell.angle_gamma   90.00
#
_symmetry.space_group_name_H-M   'P 1'
#
loop_
_entity.id
_entity.type
_entity.pdbx_description
1 polymer ?
#
loop_
_entity_poly.entity_id
_entity_poly.type
_entity_poly.pdbx_seq_one_letter_code
_entity_poly.pdbx_strand_id
1 'polypeptide(L)'
;MTFVPKSVTATQTSFRKTRIRSAMLACFSKIPVTTSTPYFRQWHIHAIDITKILSVSRAEARQLMQELRNFFGKSKRDVITVEEFCAFTGIRKNRVRMHLAARQIEHEIKRQYTVEMLNSAVAGKSGNSELKTLNW
;
A
#
# COMPACT_ATOMS: atom_id res chain seq x y z
N MET A 1 54.43 -24.30 -39.86
CA MET A 1 54.55 -23.29 -38.78
C MET A 1 53.24 -23.27 -38.02
N THR A 2 53.22 -23.82 -36.80
CA THR A 2 52.01 -23.97 -35.98
C THR A 2 51.85 -22.78 -35.05
N PHE A 3 50.74 -22.04 -35.21
CA PHE A 3 50.38 -20.92 -34.34
C PHE A 3 49.79 -21.46 -33.04
N VAL A 4 50.52 -21.32 -31.94
CA VAL A 4 50.02 -21.57 -30.59
C VAL A 4 49.45 -20.27 -30.04
N PRO A 5 48.15 -20.19 -29.72
CA PRO A 5 47.59 -18.99 -29.11
C PRO A 5 48.13 -18.84 -27.68
N LYS A 6 48.75 -17.69 -27.40
CA LYS A 6 49.21 -17.30 -26.05
C LYS A 6 48.00 -17.15 -25.14
N SER A 7 48.02 -17.83 -24.01
CA SER A 7 47.00 -17.77 -22.96
C SER A 7 46.80 -16.34 -22.46
N VAL A 8 45.56 -15.86 -22.45
CA VAL A 8 45.17 -14.58 -21.86
C VAL A 8 45.20 -14.72 -20.34
N THR A 9 46.20 -14.11 -19.70
CA THR A 9 46.29 -14.04 -18.24
C THR A 9 45.26 -13.04 -17.74
N ALA A 10 44.19 -13.52 -17.11
CA ALA A 10 43.20 -12.67 -16.44
C ALA A 10 43.87 -11.94 -15.28
N THR A 11 44.08 -10.63 -15.40
CA THR A 11 44.49 -9.77 -14.29
C THR A 11 43.38 -9.77 -13.24
N GLN A 12 43.64 -10.39 -12.09
CA GLN A 12 42.76 -10.34 -10.93
C GLN A 12 42.71 -8.89 -10.41
N THR A 13 41.65 -8.16 -10.72
CA THR A 13 41.36 -6.90 -10.02
C THR A 13 41.00 -7.23 -8.59
N SER A 14 41.97 -7.10 -7.69
CA SER A 14 41.73 -7.17 -6.26
C SER A 14 40.85 -5.98 -5.86
N PHE A 15 39.54 -6.20 -5.80
CA PHE A 15 38.64 -5.28 -5.12
C PHE A 15 38.99 -5.34 -3.63
N ARG A 16 39.84 -4.42 -3.19
CA ARG A 16 39.96 -4.12 -1.77
C ARG A 16 38.59 -3.61 -1.35
N LYS A 17 37.79 -4.46 -0.69
CA LYS A 17 36.64 -4.01 0.09
C LYS A 17 37.20 -3.02 1.11
N THR A 18 37.13 -1.73 0.79
CA THR A 18 37.25 -0.71 1.81
C THR A 18 36.14 -1.02 2.79
N ARG A 19 36.50 -1.51 3.98
CA ARG A 19 35.60 -1.49 5.13
C ARG A 19 35.24 -0.03 5.29
N ILE A 20 34.11 0.38 4.70
CA ILE A 20 33.44 1.60 5.06
C ILE A 20 33.08 1.36 6.52
N ARG A 21 33.95 1.81 7.43
CA ARG A 21 33.53 2.06 8.80
C ARG A 21 32.42 3.08 8.59
N SER A 22 31.18 2.64 8.76
CA SER A 22 30.00 3.47 8.68
C SER A 22 30.06 4.49 9.82
N ALA A 23 30.95 5.47 9.69
CA ALA A 23 30.78 6.75 10.32
C ALA A 23 29.43 7.22 9.78
N MET A 24 28.44 7.17 10.67
CA MET A 24 27.04 7.47 10.45
C MET A 24 26.94 8.61 9.43
N LEU A 25 26.45 8.31 8.22
CA LEU A 25 26.21 9.35 7.23
C LEU A 25 25.23 10.34 7.88
N ALA A 26 25.71 11.55 8.19
CA ALA A 26 25.00 12.56 8.97
C ALA A 26 23.65 13.00 8.34
N CYS A 27 23.38 12.54 7.12
CA CYS A 27 22.14 12.77 6.38
C CYS A 27 21.05 11.70 6.60
N PHE A 28 21.30 10.60 7.33
CA PHE A 28 20.26 9.62 7.70
C PHE A 28 19.82 9.71 9.17
N SER A 29 20.47 10.52 10.01
CA SER A 29 20.15 10.65 11.44
C SER A 29 19.05 11.67 11.75
N LYS A 30 18.54 12.38 10.74
CA LYS A 30 17.54 13.45 10.90
C LYS A 30 16.29 13.20 10.05
N ILE A 31 15.75 11.99 10.08
CA ILE A 31 14.33 11.85 9.74
C ILE A 31 13.57 12.44 10.93
N PRO A 32 12.86 13.57 10.79
CA PRO A 32 12.17 14.18 11.90
C PRO A 32 11.11 13.18 12.39
N VAL A 33 11.32 12.65 13.60
CA VAL A 33 10.40 11.75 14.32
C VAL A 33 9.06 12.45 14.63
N THR A 34 8.97 13.76 14.34
CA THR A 34 7.80 14.62 14.59
C THR A 34 6.72 14.59 13.51
N THR A 35 6.92 13.87 12.39
CA THR A 35 5.82 13.58 11.46
C THR A 35 5.19 12.25 11.84
N SER A 36 4.07 12.26 12.55
CA SER A 36 3.32 11.04 12.91
C SER A 36 2.72 10.30 11.70
N THR A 37 3.03 10.76 10.48
CA THR A 37 2.68 10.12 9.23
C THR A 37 3.85 9.25 8.79
N PRO A 38 3.72 7.91 8.78
CA PRO A 38 4.78 7.06 8.26
C PRO A 38 5.05 7.43 6.81
N TYR A 39 6.32 7.74 6.49
CA TYR A 39 6.80 8.07 5.14
C TYR A 39 6.44 7.00 4.09
N PHE A 40 6.12 5.78 4.53
CA PHE A 40 5.69 4.69 3.67
C PHE A 40 4.35 4.13 4.14
N ARG A 41 3.30 4.31 3.33
CA ARG A 41 2.04 3.57 3.52
C ARG A 41 2.23 2.14 3.04
N GLN A 42 2.23 1.19 3.97
CA GLN A 42 2.19 -0.22 3.63
C GLN A 42 0.79 -0.60 3.15
N TRP A 43 0.73 -1.24 1.99
CA TRP A 43 -0.51 -1.70 1.40
C TRP A 43 -0.83 -3.10 1.91
N HIS A 44 -2.05 -3.27 2.41
CA HIS A 44 -2.57 -4.55 2.90
C HIS A 44 -3.72 -5.02 2.03
N ILE A 45 -3.85 -6.34 1.88
CA ILE A 45 -4.91 -6.98 1.12
C ILE A 45 -6.04 -7.37 2.07
N HIS A 46 -7.26 -6.94 1.77
CA HIS A 46 -8.47 -7.40 2.44
C HIS A 46 -9.28 -8.35 1.55
N ALA A 47 -10.23 -9.08 2.13
CA ALA A 47 -11.09 -9.99 1.36
C ALA A 47 -11.89 -9.25 0.27
N ILE A 48 -12.26 -7.99 0.52
CA ILE A 48 -12.92 -7.13 -0.49
C ILE A 48 -11.99 -6.88 -1.68
N ASP A 49 -10.68 -6.72 -1.44
CA ASP A 49 -9.71 -6.55 -2.53
C ASP A 49 -9.62 -7.82 -3.37
N ILE A 50 -9.63 -8.99 -2.74
CA ILE A 50 -9.62 -10.29 -3.44
C ILE A 50 -10.84 -10.41 -4.37
N THR A 51 -12.04 -10.03 -3.90
CA THR A 51 -13.23 -10.05 -4.78
C THR A 51 -13.07 -9.20 -6.03
N LYS A 52 -12.48 -8.00 -5.90
CA LYS A 52 -12.28 -7.09 -7.04
C LYS A 52 -11.15 -7.56 -7.97
N ILE A 53 -10.07 -8.09 -7.42
CA ILE A 53 -8.87 -8.48 -8.19
C ILE A 53 -9.13 -9.76 -8.99
N LEU A 54 -9.76 -10.75 -8.35
CA LEU A 54 -10.02 -12.09 -8.92
C LEU A 54 -11.43 -12.23 -9.50
N SER A 55 -12.31 -11.25 -9.32
CA SER A 55 -13.70 -11.30 -9.77
C SER A 55 -14.47 -12.50 -9.20
N VAL A 56 -14.21 -12.83 -7.94
CA VAL A 56 -14.84 -13.94 -7.21
C VAL A 56 -15.88 -13.44 -6.20
N SER A 57 -16.76 -14.34 -5.75
CA SER A 57 -17.75 -14.02 -4.73
C SER A 57 -17.09 -13.65 -3.38
N ARG A 58 -17.83 -12.94 -2.53
CA ARG A 58 -17.35 -12.62 -1.16
C ARG A 58 -17.08 -13.86 -0.32
N ALA A 59 -17.81 -14.95 -0.54
CA ALA A 59 -17.63 -16.20 0.19
C ALA A 59 -16.28 -16.84 -0.20
N GLU A 60 -16.04 -17.00 -1.50
CA GLU A 60 -14.78 -17.54 -2.04
C GLU A 60 -13.60 -16.65 -1.65
N ALA A 61 -13.73 -15.33 -1.71
CA ALA A 61 -12.66 -14.43 -1.30
C ALA A 61 -12.28 -14.56 0.18
N ARG A 62 -13.26 -14.84 1.07
CA ARG A 62 -12.97 -15.10 2.49
C ARG A 62 -12.27 -16.44 2.67
N GLN A 63 -12.68 -17.45 1.93
CA GLN A 63 -12.03 -18.76 1.93
C GLN A 63 -10.58 -18.64 1.45
N LEU A 64 -10.35 -17.99 0.30
CA LEU A 64 -9.00 -17.71 -0.23
C LEU A 64 -8.15 -16.92 0.76
N MET A 65 -8.71 -15.92 1.44
CA MET A 65 -7.99 -15.19 2.48
C MET A 65 -7.57 -16.10 3.65
N GLN A 66 -8.40 -17.06 4.03
CA GLN A 66 -8.09 -18.02 5.08
C GLN A 66 -7.02 -19.01 4.62
N GLU A 67 -7.13 -19.54 3.40
CA GLU A 67 -6.13 -20.42 2.79
C GLU A 67 -4.77 -19.74 2.70
N LEU A 68 -4.75 -18.47 2.28
CA LEU A 68 -3.54 -17.67 2.20
C LEU A 68 -2.92 -17.46 3.59
N ARG A 69 -3.72 -17.16 4.62
CA ARG A 69 -3.21 -17.06 6.00
C ARG A 69 -2.62 -18.39 6.48
N ASN A 70 -3.31 -19.49 6.21
CA ASN A 70 -2.83 -20.82 6.59
C ASN A 70 -1.50 -21.14 5.89
N PHE A 71 -1.36 -20.79 4.60
CA PHE A 71 -0.13 -21.00 3.82
C PHE A 71 1.07 -20.28 4.43
N PHE A 72 0.90 -19.06 4.93
CA PHE A 72 1.97 -18.28 5.58
C PHE A 72 2.04 -18.47 7.11
N GLY A 73 1.23 -19.36 7.70
CA GLY A 73 1.20 -19.59 9.15
C GLY A 73 0.73 -18.37 9.97
N LYS A 74 -0.11 -17.50 9.38
CA LYS A 74 -0.55 -16.23 9.98
C LYS A 74 -1.85 -16.36 10.77
N SER A 75 -1.95 -15.56 11.84
CA SER A 75 -3.17 -15.46 12.64
C SER A 75 -4.29 -14.73 11.86
N LYS A 76 -5.54 -14.90 12.31
CA LYS A 76 -6.69 -14.18 11.70
C LYS A 76 -6.58 -12.66 11.79
N ARG A 77 -5.86 -12.13 12.79
CA ARG A 77 -5.66 -10.69 13.00
C ARG A 77 -4.48 -10.15 12.20
N ASP A 78 -3.63 -11.03 11.71
CA ASP A 78 -2.44 -10.61 11.00
C ASP A 78 -2.83 -10.12 9.59
N VAL A 79 -2.11 -9.08 9.17
CA VAL A 79 -2.28 -8.47 7.86
C VAL A 79 -1.55 -9.28 6.80
N ILE A 80 -2.16 -9.31 5.62
CA ILE A 80 -1.56 -9.90 4.42
C ILE A 80 -0.98 -8.76 3.58
N THR A 81 0.29 -8.88 3.23
CA THR A 81 0.97 -7.91 2.37
C THR A 81 0.68 -8.19 0.90
N VAL A 82 0.88 -7.17 0.06
CA VAL A 82 0.81 -7.34 -1.40
C VAL A 82 1.80 -8.40 -1.89
N GLU A 83 2.97 -8.53 -1.26
CA GLU A 83 4.00 -9.45 -1.70
C GLU A 83 3.61 -10.90 -1.45
N GLU A 84 3.08 -11.19 -0.26
CA GLU A 84 2.55 -12.50 0.11
C GLU A 84 1.40 -12.91 -0.81
N PHE A 85 0.48 -11.98 -1.08
CA PHE A 85 -0.63 -12.24 -1.99
C PHE A 85 -0.18 -12.53 -3.43
N CYS A 86 0.79 -11.77 -3.94
CA CYS A 86 1.34 -12.01 -5.27
C CYS A 86 2.12 -13.33 -5.34
N ALA A 87 2.85 -13.69 -4.27
CA ALA A 87 3.55 -14.96 -4.19
C ALA A 87 2.60 -16.15 -4.18
N PHE A 88 1.46 -16.05 -3.49
CA PHE A 88 0.44 -17.09 -3.43
C PHE A 88 -0.35 -17.24 -4.73
N THR A 89 -0.78 -16.12 -5.34
CA THR A 89 -1.68 -16.15 -6.51
C THR A 89 -0.96 -16.11 -7.87
N GLY A 90 0.33 -15.77 -7.90
CA GLY A 90 1.07 -15.52 -9.13
C GLY A 90 0.70 -14.21 -9.85
N ILE A 91 -0.19 -13.39 -9.27
CA ILE A 91 -0.59 -12.12 -9.88
C ILE A 91 0.54 -11.10 -9.79
N ARG A 92 0.75 -10.33 -10.87
CA ARG A 92 1.75 -9.25 -10.89
C ARG A 92 1.42 -8.15 -9.89
N LYS A 93 2.44 -7.73 -9.13
CA LYS A 93 2.36 -6.65 -8.12
C LYS A 93 1.70 -5.37 -8.65
N ASN A 94 1.99 -4.97 -9.90
CA ASN A 94 1.42 -3.75 -10.50
C ASN A 94 -0.10 -3.79 -10.60
N ARG A 95 -0.67 -4.93 -11.01
CA ARG A 95 -2.12 -5.11 -11.11
C ARG A 95 -2.78 -4.98 -9.74
N VAL A 96 -2.21 -5.65 -8.74
CA VAL A 96 -2.72 -5.59 -7.37
C VAL A 96 -2.68 -4.17 -6.82
N ARG A 97 -1.55 -3.46 -6.98
CA ARG A 97 -1.40 -2.07 -6.53
C ARG A 97 -2.39 -1.12 -7.18
N MET A 98 -2.67 -1.29 -8.47
CA MET A 98 -3.67 -0.50 -9.19
C MET A 98 -5.07 -0.67 -8.58
N HIS A 99 -5.50 -1.90 -8.29
CA HIS A 99 -6.80 -2.15 -7.66
C HIS A 99 -6.90 -1.53 -6.27
N LEU A 100 -5.84 -1.64 -5.48
CA LEU A 100 -5.84 -1.03 -4.15
C LEU A 100 -5.89 0.50 -4.25
N ALA A 101 -5.15 1.10 -5.19
CA ALA A 101 -5.16 2.55 -5.40
C ALA A 101 -6.54 3.06 -5.82
N ALA A 102 -7.20 2.34 -6.73
CA ALA A 102 -8.57 2.64 -7.11
C ALA A 102 -9.52 2.61 -5.90
N ARG A 103 -9.40 1.61 -5.02
CA ARG A 103 -10.19 1.56 -3.77
C ARG A 103 -9.92 2.76 -2.87
N GLN A 104 -8.67 3.17 -2.71
CA GLN A 104 -8.33 4.32 -1.87
C GLN A 104 -8.96 5.61 -2.41
N ILE A 105 -8.95 5.80 -3.73
CA ILE A 105 -9.60 6.92 -4.41
C ILE A 105 -11.12 6.86 -4.22
N GLU A 106 -11.75 5.69 -4.41
CA GLU A 106 -13.19 5.50 -4.15
C GLU A 106 -13.59 5.89 -2.72
N HIS A 107 -12.76 5.55 -1.72
CA HIS A 107 -13.03 5.91 -0.33
C HIS A 107 -12.93 7.43 -0.10
N GLU A 108 -11.96 8.10 -0.73
CA GLU A 108 -11.81 9.54 -0.60
C GLU A 108 -12.99 10.29 -1.24
N ILE A 109 -13.41 9.86 -2.44
CA ILE A 109 -14.58 10.44 -3.13
C ILE A 109 -15.84 10.28 -2.26
N LYS A 110 -16.08 9.08 -1.72
CA LYS A 110 -17.22 8.84 -0.83
C LYS A 110 -17.19 9.72 0.42
N ARG A 111 -16.01 9.92 1.00
CA ARG A 111 -15.83 10.79 2.16
C ARG A 111 -16.18 12.23 1.82
N GLN A 112 -15.71 12.76 0.69
CA GLN A 112 -16.02 14.12 0.23
C GLN A 112 -17.52 14.33 0.04
N TYR A 113 -18.18 13.43 -0.69
CA TYR A 113 -19.63 13.49 -0.90
C TYR A 113 -20.42 13.46 0.42
N THR A 114 -19.97 12.65 1.38
CA THR A 114 -20.62 12.55 2.69
C THR A 114 -20.51 13.87 3.47
N VAL A 115 -19.36 14.54 3.39
CA VAL A 115 -19.14 15.86 4.01
C VAL A 115 -19.99 16.94 3.35
N GLU A 116 -20.06 16.96 2.02
CA GLU A 116 -20.88 17.93 1.27
C GLU A 116 -22.38 17.80 1.58
N MET A 117 -22.88 16.57 1.65
CA MET A 117 -24.27 16.28 2.04
C MET A 117 -24.58 16.79 3.46
N LEU A 118 -23.67 16.56 4.42
CA LEU A 118 -23.85 17.03 5.80
C LEU A 118 -23.82 18.56 5.88
N ASN A 119 -22.89 19.21 5.18
CA ASN A 119 -22.81 20.68 5.15
C ASN A 119 -24.08 21.32 4.56
N SER A 120 -24.64 20.70 3.52
CA SER A 120 -25.90 21.16 2.90
C SER A 120 -27.10 20.99 3.85
N ALA A 121 -27.14 19.89 4.61
CA ALA A 121 -28.19 19.66 5.60
C ALA A 121 -28.12 20.60 6.81
N VAL A 122 -26.93 21.07 7.18
CA VAL A 122 -26.72 22.06 8.25
C VAL A 122 -27.11 23.47 7.78
N ALA A 123 -26.76 23.84 6.54
CA ALA A 123 -27.14 25.13 5.96
C ALA A 123 -28.68 25.31 5.88
N GLY A 124 -29.42 24.22 5.60
CA GLY A 124 -30.89 24.22 5.59
C GLY A 124 -31.56 24.42 6.97
N LYS A 125 -30.84 24.26 8.09
CA LYS A 125 -31.37 24.49 9.44
C LYS A 125 -31.16 25.92 9.96
N SER A 126 -30.24 26.68 9.37
CA SER A 126 -29.97 28.07 9.77
C SER A 126 -30.99 29.08 9.22
N GLY A 127 -31.83 28.68 8.26
CA GLY A 127 -32.81 29.58 7.60
C GLY A 127 -34.23 29.51 8.18
N ASN A 128 -34.49 28.76 9.26
CA ASN A 128 -35.85 28.52 9.75
C ASN A 128 -36.13 29.08 11.16
N SER A 129 -35.23 29.92 11.69
CA SER A 129 -35.39 30.56 13.01
C SER A 129 -35.78 32.04 12.95
N GLU A 130 -35.97 32.65 11.77
CA GLU A 130 -36.23 34.10 11.65
C GLU A 130 -37.67 34.49 11.23
N LEU A 131 -38.61 33.55 11.11
CA LEU A 131 -39.98 33.83 10.65
C LEU A 131 -41.08 33.44 11.66
N LYS A 132 -40.84 33.63 12.95
CA LYS A 132 -41.88 33.51 14.00
C LYS A 132 -41.94 34.73 14.93
N THR A 133 -41.95 35.93 14.37
CA THR A 133 -42.45 37.13 15.08
C THR A 133 -43.03 38.06 14.04
N LEU A 134 -44.28 37.83 13.65
CA LEU A 134 -45.23 38.81 13.10
C LEU A 134 -46.45 38.01 12.65
N ASN A 135 -47.39 37.83 13.57
CA ASN A 135 -48.81 37.88 13.25
C ASN A 135 -49.55 38.31 14.52
N TRP A 136 -50.46 39.24 14.29
CA TRP A 136 -51.20 40.06 15.24
C TRP A 136 -52.14 39.24 16.13
#